data_AF-A0A9D5CY61-F1
#
_entry.id   AF-A0A9D5CY61-F1
#
_cell.length_a   1.000
_cell.length_b   1.000
_cell.length_c   1.000
_cell.angle_alpha   90.00
_cell.angle_beta   90.00
_cell.angle_gamma   90.00
#
_symmetry.space_group_name_H-M   'P 1'
#
loop_
_entity.id
_entity.type
_entity.pdbx_description
1 polymer ?
#
loop_
_entity_poly.entity_id
_entity_poly.type
_entity_poly.pdbx_seq_one_letter_code
_entity_poly.pdbx_strand_id
1 'polypeptide(L)'
;MAATILSFSTSVPVSHPCCASAAPPRSPSPRALREIERSRVIACLRAPYGKLALEAAHAALSGGISVLEIVMSTPGVLEVIKELVSDHPSSIIGVGTVLSANDARKAINAGAKFLMSPCTVMDILLDVQDDEVLYIPGAMTPTEVLCAYESGARIVKVYPVSSLGGHKYISALKKPFPHIPMVASQGITIDSVARYIHEGASAVELENVEAKLNKCRP
;
A
#
# COMPACT_ATOMS: atom_id res chain seq x y z
N MET A 1 -18.62 54.60 27.22
CA MET A 1 -18.02 53.25 27.41
C MET A 1 -18.86 52.28 26.60
N ALA A 2 -18.24 51.65 25.60
CA ALA A 2 -18.85 50.75 24.65
C ALA A 2 -18.80 49.30 25.14
N ALA A 3 -19.76 48.48 24.73
CA ALA A 3 -19.55 47.11 24.23
C ALA A 3 -20.89 46.51 23.82
N THR A 4 -21.19 46.57 22.52
CA THR A 4 -22.25 45.80 21.87
C THR A 4 -21.78 44.34 21.77
N ILE A 5 -22.54 43.42 22.36
CA ILE A 5 -22.28 41.98 22.32
C ILE A 5 -22.62 41.48 20.91
N LEU A 6 -21.60 41.10 20.14
CA LEU A 6 -21.76 40.36 18.88
C LEU A 6 -21.95 38.88 19.21
N SER A 7 -23.15 38.36 19.00
CA SER A 7 -23.42 36.92 19.00
C SER A 7 -22.89 36.31 17.69
N PHE A 8 -21.78 35.59 17.75
CA PHE A 8 -21.38 34.69 16.66
C PHE A 8 -22.19 33.40 16.76
N SER A 9 -23.29 33.35 16.01
CA SER A 9 -23.92 32.11 15.59
C SER A 9 -23.31 31.68 14.28
N THR A 10 -22.64 30.53 14.28
CA THR A 10 -22.71 29.47 13.24
C THR A 10 -21.71 28.40 13.66
N SER A 11 -22.21 27.41 14.39
CA SER A 11 -21.60 26.10 14.49
C SER A 11 -21.49 25.53 13.08
N VAL A 12 -20.30 25.58 12.48
CA VAL A 12 -19.96 24.67 11.39
C VAL A 12 -19.59 23.35 12.05
N PRO A 13 -20.36 22.26 11.87
CA PRO A 13 -19.89 20.97 12.31
C PRO A 13 -18.71 20.61 11.43
N VAL A 14 -17.50 20.63 11.99
CA VAL A 14 -16.36 19.93 11.39
C VAL A 14 -16.64 18.44 11.58
N SER A 15 -17.46 17.87 10.69
CA SER A 15 -17.61 16.43 10.59
C SER A 15 -16.25 15.86 10.21
N HIS A 16 -15.48 15.41 11.21
CA HIS A 16 -14.34 14.55 10.95
C HIS A 16 -14.90 13.25 10.36
N PRO A 17 -14.56 12.89 9.11
CA PRO A 17 -15.08 11.69 8.49
C PRO A 17 -14.60 10.40 9.17
N CYS A 18 -13.72 10.47 10.17
CA CYS A 18 -13.21 9.28 10.87
C CYS A 18 -14.25 8.60 11.78
N CYS A 19 -15.41 9.21 12.07
CA CYS A 19 -16.42 8.59 12.94
C CYS A 19 -17.84 8.65 12.36
N ALA A 20 -18.14 7.92 11.28
CA ALA A 20 -19.53 7.54 11.01
C ALA A 20 -19.65 6.32 10.07
N SER A 21 -20.32 5.29 10.60
CA SER A 21 -20.78 4.04 9.97
C SER A 21 -19.91 2.82 10.27
N ALA A 22 -20.54 1.82 10.91
CA ALA A 22 -19.97 0.47 11.03
C ALA A 22 -19.66 -0.06 9.63
N ALA A 23 -18.42 -0.54 9.43
CA ALA A 23 -18.03 -1.16 8.17
C ALA A 23 -18.94 -2.36 7.89
N PRO A 24 -19.46 -2.51 6.65
CA PRO A 24 -20.27 -3.67 6.28
C PRO A 24 -19.52 -4.99 6.49
N PRO A 25 -20.23 -6.13 6.64
CA PRO A 25 -19.60 -7.44 6.79
C PRO A 25 -18.62 -7.70 5.64
N ARG A 26 -17.39 -8.10 6.00
CA ARG A 26 -16.29 -8.28 5.04
C ARG A 26 -16.56 -9.50 4.16
N SER A 27 -16.69 -9.28 2.86
CA SER A 27 -16.69 -10.28 1.79
C SER A 27 -15.37 -11.10 1.76
N PRO A 28 -15.25 -12.17 0.95
CA PRO A 28 -14.03 -12.97 0.88
C PRO A 28 -12.79 -12.13 0.58
N SER A 29 -11.64 -12.47 1.17
CA SER A 29 -10.41 -11.71 0.97
C SER A 29 -10.04 -11.62 -0.51
N PRO A 30 -9.49 -10.50 -1.03
CA PRO A 30 -9.08 -10.43 -2.42
C PRO A 30 -7.92 -11.39 -2.62
N ARG A 31 -7.77 -11.94 -3.84
CA ARG A 31 -6.63 -12.83 -4.17
C ARG A 31 -5.28 -12.18 -3.82
N ALA A 32 -5.15 -10.88 -4.03
CA ALA A 32 -3.96 -10.12 -3.71
C ALA A 32 -3.59 -10.17 -2.21
N LEU A 33 -4.58 -10.04 -1.31
CA LEU A 33 -4.32 -10.07 0.14
C LEU A 33 -3.78 -11.44 0.57
N ARG A 34 -4.40 -12.52 0.10
CA ARG A 34 -3.95 -13.88 0.41
C ARG A 34 -2.52 -14.13 -0.07
N GLU A 35 -2.19 -13.64 -1.27
CA GLU A 35 -0.85 -13.81 -1.82
C GLU A 35 0.18 -13.00 -1.03
N ILE A 36 -0.14 -11.77 -0.64
CA ILE A 36 0.72 -10.94 0.22
C ILE A 36 1.00 -11.62 1.56
N GLU A 37 -0.03 -12.17 2.22
CA GLU A 37 0.12 -12.87 3.50
C GLU A 37 0.87 -14.20 3.36
N ARG A 38 0.79 -14.85 2.18
CA ARG A 38 1.52 -16.08 1.87
C ARG A 38 2.98 -15.82 1.56
N SER A 39 3.28 -14.87 0.66
CA SER A 39 4.64 -14.56 0.20
C SER A 39 5.44 -13.78 1.23
N ARG A 40 4.75 -13.00 2.09
CA ARG A 40 5.32 -12.10 3.11
C ARG A 40 6.18 -10.96 2.54
N VAL A 41 6.32 -10.87 1.22
CA VAL A 41 7.19 -9.90 0.53
C VAL A 41 6.45 -9.29 -0.66
N ILE A 42 6.49 -7.97 -0.74
CA ILE A 42 6.12 -7.18 -1.91
C ILE A 42 7.40 -6.57 -2.46
N ALA A 43 7.74 -6.85 -3.72
CA ALA A 43 8.85 -6.16 -4.38
C ALA A 43 8.34 -4.85 -4.96
N CYS A 44 9.02 -3.74 -4.69
CA CYS A 44 8.67 -2.42 -5.22
C CYS A 44 9.73 -1.95 -6.22
N LEU A 45 9.29 -1.65 -7.43
CA LEU A 45 10.11 -1.17 -8.53
C LEU A 45 9.78 0.28 -8.87
N ARG A 46 10.86 1.07 -8.99
CA ARG A 46 10.86 2.43 -9.49
C ARG A 46 11.93 2.53 -10.55
N ALA A 47 11.54 2.93 -11.76
CA ALA A 47 12.48 3.08 -12.86
C ALA A 47 12.31 4.45 -13.53
N PRO A 48 13.36 4.99 -14.16
CA PRO A 48 13.29 6.24 -14.92
C PRO A 48 12.43 6.16 -16.19
N TYR A 49 12.10 4.97 -16.70
CA TYR A 49 11.25 4.75 -17.88
C TYR A 49 10.71 3.33 -17.95
N GLY A 50 9.60 3.13 -18.66
CA GLY A 50 8.84 1.88 -18.68
C GLY A 50 9.60 0.65 -19.16
N LYS A 51 10.47 0.77 -20.18
CA LYS A 51 11.26 -0.38 -20.68
C LYS A 51 12.14 -1.00 -19.58
N LEU A 52 12.84 -0.18 -18.80
CA LEU A 52 13.66 -0.67 -17.70
C LEU A 52 12.79 -1.26 -16.57
N ALA A 53 11.64 -0.63 -16.28
CA ALA A 53 10.68 -1.18 -15.31
C ALA A 53 10.21 -2.59 -15.71
N LEU A 54 9.91 -2.79 -16.99
CA LEU A 54 9.49 -4.06 -17.55
C LEU A 54 10.59 -5.11 -17.46
N GLU A 55 11.82 -4.79 -17.89
CA GLU A 55 12.97 -5.70 -17.78
C GLU A 55 13.24 -6.12 -16.32
N ALA A 56 13.23 -5.17 -15.38
CA ALA A 56 13.40 -5.43 -13.96
C ALA A 56 12.24 -6.26 -13.38
N ALA A 57 11.01 -5.99 -13.80
CA ALA A 57 9.83 -6.76 -13.40
C ALA A 57 9.92 -8.22 -13.84
N HIS A 58 10.26 -8.48 -15.10
CA HIS A 58 10.47 -9.86 -15.59
C HIS A 58 11.57 -10.59 -14.82
N ALA A 59 12.67 -9.91 -14.53
CA ALA A 59 13.76 -10.47 -13.74
C ALA A 59 13.30 -10.83 -12.31
N ALA A 60 12.56 -9.92 -11.64
CA ALA A 60 12.03 -10.17 -10.30
C ALA A 60 11.05 -11.34 -10.27
N LEU A 61 10.10 -11.39 -11.22
CA LEU A 61 9.11 -12.47 -11.33
C LEU A 61 9.78 -13.82 -11.62
N SER A 62 10.77 -13.84 -12.53
CA SER A 62 11.57 -15.04 -12.81
C SER A 62 12.40 -15.50 -11.60
N GLY A 63 12.78 -14.55 -10.73
CA GLY A 63 13.45 -14.82 -9.45
C GLY A 63 12.52 -15.33 -8.35
N GLY A 64 11.23 -15.53 -8.63
CA GLY A 64 10.26 -16.10 -7.69
C GLY A 64 9.46 -15.06 -6.88
N ILE A 65 9.57 -13.77 -7.21
CA ILE A 65 8.66 -12.77 -6.64
C ILE A 65 7.25 -13.01 -7.18
N SER A 66 6.27 -13.18 -6.30
CA SER A 66 4.87 -13.37 -6.68
C SER A 66 4.01 -12.12 -6.51
N VAL A 67 4.47 -11.12 -5.74
CA VAL A 67 3.78 -9.83 -5.54
C VAL A 67 4.71 -8.69 -5.92
N LEU A 68 4.33 -7.93 -6.93
CA LEU A 68 5.12 -6.86 -7.52
C LEU A 68 4.34 -5.54 -7.55
N GLU A 69 4.96 -4.49 -7.02
CA GLU A 69 4.50 -3.10 -7.09
C GLU A 69 5.37 -2.33 -8.07
N ILE A 70 4.75 -1.59 -8.99
CA ILE A 70 5.45 -0.60 -9.82
C ILE A 70 4.89 0.77 -9.49
N VAL A 71 5.76 1.72 -9.18
CA VAL A 71 5.31 3.04 -8.73
C VAL A 71 4.75 3.89 -9.88
N MET A 72 3.67 4.63 -9.60
CA MET A 72 2.92 5.46 -10.55
C MET A 72 3.79 6.52 -11.23
N SER A 73 4.85 6.99 -10.56
CA SER A 73 5.79 7.97 -11.13
C SER A 73 6.73 7.41 -12.19
N THR A 74 6.72 6.10 -12.45
CA THR A 74 7.49 5.49 -13.54
C THR A 74 6.84 5.86 -14.87
N PRO A 75 7.54 6.55 -15.80
CA PRO A 75 6.95 6.89 -17.10
C PRO A 75 6.51 5.65 -17.88
N GLY A 76 5.25 5.62 -18.34
CA GLY A 76 4.67 4.48 -19.05
C GLY A 76 4.25 3.31 -18.16
N VAL A 77 4.06 3.54 -16.85
CA VAL A 77 3.69 2.48 -15.89
C VAL A 77 2.42 1.73 -16.28
N LEU A 78 1.40 2.39 -16.86
CA LEU A 78 0.13 1.74 -17.18
C LEU A 78 0.30 0.70 -18.30
N GLU A 79 1.12 1.01 -19.30
CA GLU A 79 1.49 0.08 -20.37
C GLU A 79 2.28 -1.10 -19.82
N VAL A 80 3.24 -0.83 -18.93
CA VAL A 80 4.03 -1.88 -18.25
C VAL A 80 3.13 -2.81 -17.44
N ILE A 81 2.18 -2.27 -16.67
CA ILE A 81 1.23 -3.08 -15.88
C ILE A 81 0.40 -3.97 -16.80
N LYS A 82 -0.12 -3.41 -17.90
CA LYS A 82 -0.94 -4.17 -18.86
C LYS A 82 -0.17 -5.33 -19.48
N GLU A 83 1.08 -5.10 -19.86
CA GLU A 83 1.95 -6.14 -20.42
C GLU A 83 2.27 -7.22 -19.38
N LEU A 84 2.71 -6.84 -18.19
CA LEU A 84 3.07 -7.81 -17.15
C LEU A 84 1.88 -8.65 -16.67
N VAL A 85 0.67 -8.08 -16.58
CA VAL A 85 -0.53 -8.83 -16.20
C VAL A 85 -0.90 -9.85 -17.28
N SER A 86 -0.67 -9.52 -18.55
CA SER A 86 -0.85 -10.44 -19.68
C SER A 86 0.18 -11.59 -19.63
N ASP A 87 1.43 -11.26 -19.39
CA ASP A 87 2.54 -12.23 -19.41
C ASP A 87 2.58 -13.11 -18.16
N HIS A 88 2.10 -12.61 -17.01
CA HIS A 88 2.17 -13.27 -15.71
C HIS A 88 0.81 -13.30 -15.01
N PRO A 89 -0.22 -13.98 -15.55
CA PRO A 89 -1.58 -13.99 -15.00
C PRO A 89 -1.68 -14.63 -13.60
N SER A 90 -0.66 -15.41 -13.22
CA SER A 90 -0.54 -16.03 -11.91
C SER A 90 0.02 -15.08 -10.84
N SER A 91 0.74 -14.04 -11.24
CA SER A 91 1.38 -13.08 -10.34
C SER A 91 0.41 -11.99 -9.91
N ILE A 92 0.69 -11.39 -8.76
CA ILE A 92 -0.09 -10.26 -8.23
C ILE A 92 0.70 -8.98 -8.51
N ILE A 93 0.21 -8.21 -9.48
CA ILE A 93 0.86 -6.99 -9.94
C ILE A 93 0.00 -5.80 -9.53
N GLY A 94 0.61 -4.81 -8.90
CA GLY A 94 -0.06 -3.63 -8.41
C GLY A 94 0.70 -2.35 -8.70
N VAL A 95 0.07 -1.23 -8.39
CA VAL A 95 0.63 0.10 -8.61
C VAL A 95 0.83 0.82 -7.28
N GLY A 96 2.03 1.35 -7.12
CA GLY A 96 2.47 2.11 -5.95
C GLY A 96 2.33 3.61 -6.11
N THR A 97 2.39 4.35 -5.00
CA THR A 97 2.33 5.84 -5.01
C THR A 97 1.08 6.37 -5.73
N VAL A 98 -0.07 5.71 -5.54
CA VAL A 98 -1.35 6.16 -6.12
C VAL A 98 -1.92 7.24 -5.19
N LEU A 99 -2.11 8.46 -5.70
CA LEU A 99 -2.48 9.63 -4.88
C LEU A 99 -3.86 10.21 -5.23
N SER A 100 -4.57 9.62 -6.19
CA SER A 100 -5.89 10.06 -6.60
C SER A 100 -6.76 8.90 -7.05
N ALA A 101 -8.09 9.03 -6.92
CA ALA A 101 -9.03 8.05 -7.45
C ALA A 101 -8.97 7.91 -8.98
N ASN A 102 -8.57 8.98 -9.68
CA ASN A 102 -8.36 8.93 -11.13
C ASN A 102 -7.19 8.01 -11.50
N ASP A 103 -6.06 8.12 -10.79
CA ASP A 103 -4.90 7.26 -10.99
C ASP A 103 -5.18 5.81 -10.56
N ALA A 104 -5.97 5.63 -9.50
CA ALA A 104 -6.49 4.32 -9.11
C ALA A 104 -7.28 3.67 -10.25
N ARG A 105 -8.27 4.37 -10.83
CA ARG A 105 -9.08 3.86 -11.96
C ARG A 105 -8.21 3.50 -13.17
N LYS A 106 -7.23 4.34 -13.51
CA LYS A 106 -6.30 4.04 -14.62
C LYS A 106 -5.49 2.77 -14.36
N ALA A 107 -4.97 2.60 -13.15
CA ALA A 107 -4.22 1.40 -12.76
C ALA A 107 -5.11 0.14 -12.79
N ILE A 108 -6.33 0.23 -12.27
CA ILE A 108 -7.33 -0.86 -12.31
C ILE A 108 -7.64 -1.25 -13.76
N ASN A 109 -7.90 -0.27 -14.62
CA ASN A 109 -8.15 -0.50 -16.05
C ASN A 109 -6.96 -1.11 -16.78
N ALA A 110 -5.74 -0.85 -16.32
CA ALA A 110 -4.53 -1.50 -16.82
C ALA A 110 -4.38 -2.95 -16.33
N GLY A 111 -5.18 -3.38 -15.36
CA GLY A 111 -5.21 -4.75 -14.82
C GLY A 111 -4.58 -4.92 -13.44
N ALA A 112 -4.21 -3.82 -12.76
CA ALA A 112 -3.63 -3.88 -11.42
C ALA A 112 -4.54 -4.63 -10.44
N LYS A 113 -3.95 -5.52 -9.64
CA LYS A 113 -4.64 -6.35 -8.63
C LYS A 113 -4.57 -5.76 -7.23
N PHE A 114 -3.70 -4.80 -7.01
CA PHE A 114 -3.70 -3.97 -5.82
C PHE A 114 -3.15 -2.57 -6.10
N LEU A 115 -3.45 -1.65 -5.19
CA LEU A 115 -2.99 -0.27 -5.21
C LEU A 115 -2.36 0.06 -3.85
N MET A 116 -1.28 0.84 -3.86
CA MET A 116 -0.61 1.32 -2.66
C MET A 116 -0.40 2.82 -2.66
N SER A 117 -0.58 3.43 -1.49
CA SER A 117 -0.35 4.86 -1.25
C SER A 117 0.62 5.04 -0.07
N PRO A 118 1.43 6.11 -0.05
CA PRO A 118 2.26 6.45 1.11
C PRO A 118 1.43 7.00 2.29
N CYS A 119 0.19 7.42 2.04
CA CYS A 119 -0.78 7.91 3.02
C CYS A 119 -2.17 7.33 2.72
N THR A 120 -3.16 7.63 3.56
CA THR A 120 -4.55 7.21 3.32
C THR A 120 -5.22 8.21 2.37
N VAL A 121 -5.63 7.74 1.19
CA VAL A 121 -6.41 8.52 0.23
C VAL A 121 -7.86 8.05 0.30
N MET A 122 -8.68 8.78 1.04
CA MET A 122 -10.06 8.38 1.33
C MET A 122 -10.89 8.16 0.06
N ASP A 123 -10.72 8.99 -0.96
CA ASP A 123 -11.44 8.84 -2.23
C ASP A 123 -11.15 7.49 -2.90
N ILE A 124 -9.93 6.95 -2.79
CA ILE A 124 -9.62 5.62 -3.33
C ILE A 124 -10.32 4.54 -2.51
N LEU A 125 -10.35 4.70 -1.18
CA LEU A 125 -10.95 3.74 -0.28
C LEU A 125 -12.49 3.68 -0.45
N LEU A 126 -13.11 4.82 -0.74
CA LEU A 126 -14.55 4.93 -1.01
C LEU A 126 -14.91 4.52 -2.46
N ASP A 127 -14.04 4.79 -3.44
CA ASP A 127 -14.30 4.44 -4.85
C ASP A 127 -13.98 2.97 -5.16
N VAL A 128 -12.95 2.39 -4.53
CA VAL A 128 -12.47 1.02 -4.77
C VAL A 128 -13.03 0.10 -3.69
N GLN A 129 -14.36 -0.04 -3.66
CA GLN A 129 -15.07 -0.98 -2.78
C GLN A 129 -15.32 -2.35 -3.43
N ASP A 130 -14.88 -2.54 -4.68
CA ASP A 130 -15.01 -3.82 -5.36
C ASP A 130 -13.94 -4.82 -4.85
N ASP A 131 -14.35 -6.07 -4.64
CA ASP A 131 -13.52 -7.13 -4.08
C ASP A 131 -12.38 -7.60 -5.00
N GLU A 132 -12.37 -7.13 -6.24
CA GLU A 132 -11.40 -7.53 -7.25
C GLU A 132 -10.02 -6.89 -7.05
N VAL A 133 -9.94 -5.67 -6.47
CA VAL A 133 -8.69 -4.92 -6.33
C VAL A 133 -8.47 -4.51 -4.87
N LEU A 134 -7.32 -4.90 -4.33
CA LEU A 134 -6.95 -4.55 -2.97
C LEU A 134 -6.36 -3.14 -2.89
N TYR A 135 -6.96 -2.24 -2.12
CA TYR A 135 -6.31 -0.98 -1.74
C TYR A 135 -5.58 -1.11 -0.40
N ILE A 136 -4.31 -0.69 -0.37
CA ILE A 136 -3.43 -0.68 0.81
C ILE A 136 -3.02 0.77 1.10
N PRO A 137 -3.77 1.49 1.96
CA PRO A 137 -3.44 2.85 2.33
C PRO A 137 -2.21 2.91 3.23
N GLY A 138 -1.46 4.01 3.12
CA GLY A 138 -0.34 4.30 4.01
C GLY A 138 -0.77 5.00 5.30
N ALA A 139 -0.09 4.70 6.39
CA ALA A 139 -0.27 5.32 7.69
C ALA A 139 1.09 5.42 8.43
N MET A 140 1.24 6.46 9.24
CA MET A 140 2.40 6.67 10.09
C MET A 140 2.05 6.47 11.58
N THR A 141 0.85 6.84 12.02
CA THR A 141 0.47 6.90 13.45
C THR A 141 -0.60 5.87 13.84
N PRO A 142 -0.77 5.56 15.15
CA PRO A 142 -1.85 4.70 15.63
C PRO A 142 -3.24 5.15 15.16
N THR A 143 -3.51 6.46 15.17
CA THR A 143 -4.80 7.02 14.73
C THR A 143 -5.04 6.79 13.25
N GLU A 144 -4.03 7.02 12.41
CA GLU A 144 -4.15 6.80 10.96
C GLU A 144 -4.36 5.31 10.63
N VAL A 145 -3.64 4.42 11.33
CA VAL A 145 -3.81 2.97 11.18
C VAL A 145 -5.25 2.54 11.53
N LEU A 146 -5.78 3.05 12.65
CA LEU A 146 -7.14 2.75 13.08
C LEU A 146 -8.18 3.33 12.11
N CYS A 147 -8.11 4.62 11.78
CA CYS A 147 -9.05 5.27 10.87
C CYS A 147 -9.06 4.56 9.50
N ALA A 148 -7.89 4.19 8.95
CA ALA A 148 -7.82 3.49 7.66
C ALA A 148 -8.52 2.12 7.72
N TYR A 149 -8.27 1.34 8.78
CA TYR A 149 -8.87 0.02 8.96
C TYR A 149 -10.39 0.09 9.19
N GLU A 150 -10.86 1.04 10.01
CA GLU A 150 -12.28 1.27 10.26
C GLU A 150 -13.01 1.77 9.01
N SER A 151 -12.32 2.53 8.16
CA SER A 151 -12.86 3.00 6.88
C SER A 151 -13.03 1.86 5.86
N GLY A 152 -12.45 0.69 6.09
CA GLY A 152 -12.61 -0.50 5.24
C GLY A 152 -11.31 -1.08 4.71
N ALA A 153 -10.14 -0.50 5.03
CA ALA A 153 -8.86 -1.08 4.61
C ALA A 153 -8.70 -2.50 5.17
N ARG A 154 -8.32 -3.44 4.30
CA ARG A 154 -8.09 -4.84 4.70
C ARG A 154 -6.69 -5.07 5.25
N ILE A 155 -5.74 -4.22 4.87
CA ILE A 155 -4.35 -4.20 5.32
C ILE A 155 -3.83 -2.76 5.20
N VAL A 156 -2.95 -2.34 6.12
CA VAL A 156 -2.43 -0.97 6.16
C VAL A 156 -0.91 -0.97 5.97
N LYS A 157 -0.39 -0.11 5.10
CA LYS A 157 1.05 0.12 4.93
C LYS A 157 1.55 1.08 6.03
N VAL A 158 2.50 0.63 6.84
CA VAL A 158 3.21 1.48 7.81
C VAL A 158 4.43 2.08 7.12
N TYR A 159 4.40 3.39 6.90
CA TYR A 159 5.38 4.11 6.11
C TYR A 159 5.65 5.51 6.70
N PRO A 160 6.90 5.99 6.77
CA PRO A 160 8.17 5.29 6.48
C PRO A 160 8.72 4.54 7.71
N VAL A 161 8.64 3.21 7.75
CA VAL A 161 8.81 2.43 8.99
C VAL A 161 10.22 2.55 9.60
N SER A 162 11.27 2.62 8.77
CA SER A 162 12.65 2.65 9.26
C SER A 162 12.92 3.90 10.12
N SER A 163 12.41 5.06 9.69
CA SER A 163 12.51 6.33 10.40
C SER A 163 11.71 6.37 11.72
N LEU A 164 10.75 5.45 11.89
CA LEU A 164 9.86 5.38 13.05
C LEU A 164 10.33 4.37 14.11
N GLY A 165 11.51 3.76 13.91
CA GLY A 165 12.05 2.71 14.80
C GLY A 165 11.94 1.30 14.23
N GLY A 166 11.58 1.17 12.95
CA GLY A 166 11.61 -0.08 12.20
C GLY A 166 10.67 -1.15 12.77
N HIS A 167 11.15 -2.39 12.86
CA HIS A 167 10.34 -3.52 13.34
C HIS A 167 9.78 -3.31 14.76
N LYS A 168 10.46 -2.52 15.61
CA LYS A 168 9.95 -2.19 16.95
C LYS A 168 8.71 -1.32 16.88
N TYR A 169 8.60 -0.47 15.87
CA TYR A 169 7.42 0.36 15.66
C TYR A 169 6.21 -0.49 15.24
N ILE A 170 6.40 -1.46 14.35
CA ILE A 170 5.38 -2.46 14.02
C ILE A 170 4.93 -3.19 15.30
N SER A 171 5.87 -3.72 16.08
CA SER A 171 5.59 -4.38 17.36
C SER A 171 4.76 -3.49 18.30
N ALA A 172 5.11 -2.20 18.39
CA ALA A 172 4.39 -1.23 19.21
C ALA A 172 2.95 -1.00 18.74
N LEU A 173 2.70 -0.91 17.43
CA LEU A 173 1.36 -0.78 16.85
C LEU A 173 0.53 -2.06 17.00
N LYS A 174 1.16 -3.24 16.92
CA LYS A 174 0.48 -4.53 17.07
C LYS A 174 -0.02 -4.79 18.49
N LYS A 175 0.54 -4.14 19.52
CA LYS A 175 0.07 -4.26 20.92
C LYS A 175 -1.41 -3.83 21.09
N PRO A 176 -1.82 -2.60 20.71
CA PRO A 176 -3.22 -2.22 20.74
C PRO A 176 -4.03 -2.78 19.55
N PHE A 177 -3.38 -3.09 18.42
CA PHE A 177 -4.05 -3.53 17.20
C PHE A 177 -3.60 -4.91 16.69
N PRO A 178 -3.73 -5.99 17.50
CA PRO A 178 -3.24 -7.31 17.12
C PRO A 178 -3.98 -7.87 15.89
N HIS A 179 -5.21 -7.43 15.65
CA HIS A 179 -6.09 -7.87 14.58
C HIS A 179 -5.92 -7.10 13.25
N ILE A 180 -5.25 -5.95 13.24
CA ILE A 180 -5.06 -5.15 12.01
C ILE A 180 -3.83 -5.71 11.24
N PRO A 181 -3.99 -6.19 9.99
CA PRO A 181 -2.88 -6.58 9.14
C PRO A 181 -2.05 -5.36 8.72
N MET A 182 -0.72 -5.49 8.72
CA MET A 182 0.18 -4.38 8.42
C MET A 182 1.31 -4.79 7.48
N VAL A 183 1.58 -3.96 6.46
CA VAL A 183 2.80 -4.06 5.64
C VAL A 183 3.82 -3.07 6.16
N ALA A 184 5.01 -3.51 6.52
CA ALA A 184 6.10 -2.60 6.83
C ALA A 184 6.77 -2.13 5.52
N SER A 185 7.04 -0.83 5.38
CA SER A 185 7.60 -0.29 4.14
C SER A 185 8.62 0.82 4.39
N GLN A 186 9.58 0.91 3.46
CA GLN A 186 10.71 1.85 3.40
C GLN A 186 11.85 1.56 4.39
N GLY A 187 13.06 1.41 3.85
CA GLY A 187 14.29 1.15 4.60
C GLY A 187 14.43 -0.29 5.12
N ILE A 188 13.78 -1.26 4.46
CA ILE A 188 13.85 -2.68 4.81
C ILE A 188 14.93 -3.37 3.96
N THR A 189 15.83 -4.09 4.62
CA THR A 189 16.84 -4.95 3.99
C THR A 189 16.42 -6.41 4.03
N ILE A 190 16.97 -7.23 3.13
CA ILE A 190 16.73 -8.68 3.09
C ILE A 190 16.99 -9.34 4.45
N ASP A 191 18.08 -8.97 5.12
CA ASP A 191 18.45 -9.54 6.43
C ASP A 191 17.49 -9.13 7.55
N SER A 192 16.74 -8.04 7.37
CA SER A 192 15.77 -7.56 8.36
C SER A 192 14.37 -8.15 8.20
N VAL A 193 14.06 -8.78 7.07
CA VAL A 193 12.71 -9.28 6.73
C VAL A 193 12.13 -10.19 7.82
N ALA A 194 12.88 -11.23 8.20
CA ALA A 194 12.43 -12.19 9.21
C ALA A 194 12.06 -11.51 10.55
N ARG A 195 12.78 -10.44 10.89
CA ARG A 195 12.53 -9.68 12.12
C ARG A 195 11.22 -8.89 12.07
N TYR A 196 10.91 -8.24 10.95
CA TYR A 196 9.63 -7.55 10.77
C TYR A 196 8.45 -8.53 10.85
N ILE A 197 8.56 -9.69 10.18
CA ILE A 197 7.53 -10.72 10.19
C ILE A 197 7.31 -11.28 11.61
N HIS A 198 8.40 -11.55 12.34
CA HIS A 198 8.34 -12.03 13.72
C HIS A 198 7.62 -11.03 14.66
N GLU A 199 7.81 -9.73 14.43
CA GLU A 199 7.23 -8.64 15.23
C GLU A 199 5.78 -8.30 14.83
N GLY A 200 5.20 -9.09 13.93
CA GLY A 200 3.77 -9.03 13.60
C GLY A 200 3.43 -8.30 12.30
N ALA A 201 4.43 -7.96 11.46
CA ALA A 201 4.14 -7.53 10.10
C ALA A 201 3.53 -8.69 9.29
N SER A 202 2.42 -8.42 8.58
CA SER A 202 1.82 -9.37 7.65
C SER A 202 2.71 -9.57 6.43
N ALA A 203 3.36 -8.52 5.96
CA ALA A 203 4.36 -8.55 4.89
C ALA A 203 5.33 -7.37 5.02
N VAL A 204 6.37 -7.38 4.20
CA VAL A 204 7.28 -6.24 4.02
C VAL A 204 7.33 -5.82 2.55
N GLU A 205 7.51 -4.53 2.30
CA GLU A 205 7.84 -4.00 0.99
C GLU A 205 9.36 -3.83 0.87
N LEU A 206 9.96 -4.51 -0.10
CA LEU A 206 11.38 -4.37 -0.45
C LEU A 206 11.52 -3.44 -1.65
N GLU A 207 12.08 -2.27 -1.40
CA GLU A 207 12.40 -1.28 -2.44
C GLU A 207 13.71 -1.63 -3.15
N ASN A 208 13.84 -1.20 -4.41
CA ASN A 208 15.09 -1.25 -5.18
C ASN A 208 15.70 -2.67 -5.28
N VAL A 209 14.88 -3.65 -5.66
CA VAL A 209 15.35 -5.03 -5.96
C VAL A 209 16.42 -5.06 -7.08
N GLU A 210 16.65 -3.95 -7.78
CA GLU A 210 17.74 -3.74 -8.74
C GLU A 210 19.17 -3.77 -8.14
N ALA A 211 19.37 -3.66 -6.83
CA ALA A 211 20.71 -3.51 -6.23
C ALA A 211 21.69 -4.70 -6.40
N LYS A 212 21.29 -5.80 -7.07
CA LYS A 212 22.21 -6.90 -7.44
C LYS A 212 22.12 -7.39 -8.88
N LEU A 213 21.29 -6.81 -9.76
CA LEU A 213 21.21 -7.29 -11.15
C LEU A 213 22.47 -6.98 -11.98
N ASN A 214 23.28 -6.00 -11.57
CA ASN A 214 24.60 -5.73 -12.17
C ASN A 214 25.73 -6.67 -11.68
N LYS A 215 25.47 -7.63 -10.78
CA LYS A 215 26.44 -8.65 -10.35
C LYS A 215 26.18 -10.04 -10.94
N CYS A 216 25.13 -10.20 -11.74
CA CYS A 216 24.74 -11.48 -12.36
C CYS A 216 24.69 -11.40 -13.90
N ARG A 217 25.54 -10.57 -14.52
CA ARG A 217 25.91 -10.80 -15.93
C ARG A 217 27.20 -11.64 -15.94
N PRO A 218 27.22 -12.79 -16.62
CA PRO A 218 28.47 -13.52 -16.87
C PRO A 218 29.46 -12.68 -17.69
#